data_AF-A0A359G6C4-F1
#
_entry.id   AF-A0A359G6C4-F1
#
_cell.length_a   1.000
_cell.length_b   1.000
_cell.length_c   1.000
_cell.angle_alpha   90.00
_cell.angle_beta   90.00
_cell.angle_gamma   90.00
#
_symmetry.space_group_name_H-M   'P 1'
#
loop_
_entity.id
_entity.type
_entity.pdbx_description
1 polymer ?
#
loop_
_entity_poly.entity_id
_entity_poly.type
_entity_poly.pdbx_seq_one_letter_code
_entity_poly.pdbx_strand_id
1 'polypeptide(L)'
;MPLKKITRERLTRILGSVNVAGGLVLLAAMSREILGGNHARFSDLYLHVQLIVCSLFLADFVVRWMAAERRGRFFARHCLFLIISIPYLNLIEWSGIELPREAAMLIGLMPLVRLFLAFYIVIRWLAGDRVRKLLAAYVLTVALFTYLSALVFYDYEAGVNPRLHGFGDAVWWAWMNVTTVGAEIFPVTTVGKVFSVLLPSLGMLFFPIFTTYVLQEYAPRKKESDRQ
;
A
#
# COMPACT_ATOMS: atom_id res chain seq x y z
N MET A 1 -13.82 29.28 -19.31
CA MET A 1 -13.46 28.61 -18.03
C MET A 1 -13.55 27.06 -17.99
N PRO A 2 -14.14 26.29 -18.94
CA PRO A 2 -14.21 24.82 -18.84
C PRO A 2 -12.92 24.08 -19.22
N LEU A 3 -12.10 24.61 -20.15
CA LEU A 3 -10.83 23.97 -20.55
C LEU A 3 -9.86 23.76 -19.38
N LYS A 4 -9.75 24.73 -18.45
CA LYS A 4 -8.83 24.64 -17.31
C LYS A 4 -9.21 23.53 -16.32
N LYS A 5 -10.52 23.21 -16.21
CA LYS A 5 -11.03 22.15 -15.33
C LYS A 5 -10.77 20.77 -15.94
N ILE A 6 -11.03 20.60 -17.24
CA ILE A 6 -10.79 19.35 -17.99
C ILE A 6 -9.30 18.99 -17.97
N THR A 7 -8.41 19.96 -18.21
CA THR A 7 -6.96 19.72 -18.17
C THR A 7 -6.48 19.33 -16.77
N ARG A 8 -7.03 19.95 -15.71
CA ARG A 8 -6.68 19.63 -14.32
C ARG A 8 -7.11 18.21 -13.95
N GLU A 9 -8.32 17.80 -14.33
CA GLU A 9 -8.82 16.43 -14.08
C GLU A 9 -8.01 15.37 -14.83
N ARG A 10 -7.65 15.64 -16.09
CA ARG A 10 -6.82 14.72 -16.88
C ARG A 10 -5.42 14.58 -16.28
N LEU A 11 -4.79 15.69 -15.89
CA LEU A 11 -3.48 15.72 -15.25
C LEU A 11 -3.46 14.88 -13.96
N THR A 12 -4.44 15.08 -13.09
CA THR A 12 -4.56 14.32 -11.84
C THR A 12 -4.80 12.83 -12.03
N ARG A 13 -5.52 12.42 -13.09
CA ARG A 13 -5.68 11.00 -13.44
C ARG A 13 -4.37 10.37 -13.90
N ILE A 14 -3.66 11.06 -14.79
CA ILE A 14 -2.37 10.61 -15.31
C ILE A 14 -1.38 10.47 -14.15
N LEU A 15 -1.22 11.51 -13.33
CA LEU A 15 -0.34 11.50 -12.16
C LEU A 15 -0.72 10.40 -11.16
N GLY A 16 -2.01 10.19 -10.90
CA GLY A 16 -2.47 9.10 -10.03
C GLY A 16 -2.10 7.72 -10.58
N SER A 17 -2.29 7.50 -11.88
CA SER A 17 -1.98 6.22 -12.52
C SER A 17 -0.47 5.95 -12.54
N VAL A 18 0.35 6.97 -12.81
CA VAL A 18 1.81 6.89 -12.76
C VAL A 18 2.29 6.56 -11.34
N ASN A 19 1.70 7.18 -10.32
CA ASN A 19 2.06 6.87 -8.93
C ASN A 19 1.72 5.42 -8.55
N VAL A 20 0.56 4.92 -8.96
CA VAL A 20 0.19 3.52 -8.70
C VAL A 20 1.15 2.57 -9.41
N ALA A 21 1.47 2.83 -10.67
CA ALA A 21 2.46 2.03 -11.41
C ALA A 21 3.84 2.04 -10.73
N GLY A 22 4.32 3.22 -10.32
CA GLY A 22 5.59 3.35 -9.59
C GLY A 22 5.58 2.58 -8.27
N GLY A 23 4.49 2.65 -7.49
CA GLY A 23 4.37 1.89 -6.26
C GLY A 23 4.31 0.37 -6.48
N LEU A 24 3.65 -0.10 -7.55
CA LEU A 24 3.65 -1.53 -7.91
C LEU A 24 5.04 -2.01 -8.34
N VAL A 25 5.79 -1.19 -9.09
CA VAL A 25 7.19 -1.47 -9.43
C VAL A 25 8.05 -1.56 -8.18
N LEU A 26 7.87 -0.64 -7.22
CA LEU A 26 8.56 -0.69 -5.93
C LEU A 26 8.22 -1.95 -5.14
N LEU A 27 6.94 -2.36 -5.11
CA LEU A 27 6.50 -3.58 -4.43
C LEU A 27 7.14 -4.82 -5.05
N ALA A 28 7.20 -4.89 -6.38
CA ALA A 28 7.84 -5.98 -7.11
C ALA A 28 9.36 -6.02 -6.86
N ALA A 29 10.02 -4.85 -6.85
CA ALA A 29 11.43 -4.74 -6.52
C ALA A 29 11.72 -5.19 -5.09
N MET A 30 10.90 -4.76 -4.12
CA MET A 30 11.03 -5.17 -2.72
C MET A 30 10.77 -6.68 -2.55
N SER A 31 9.76 -7.22 -3.23
CA SER A 31 9.51 -8.65 -3.23
C SER A 31 10.71 -9.44 -3.75
N ARG A 32 11.29 -9.03 -4.88
CA ARG A 32 12.48 -9.67 -5.45
C ARG A 32 13.66 -9.62 -4.49
N GLU A 33 13.84 -8.50 -3.79
CA GLU A 33 14.91 -8.33 -2.82
C GLU A 33 14.78 -9.29 -1.63
N ILE A 34 13.58 -9.38 -1.06
CA ILE A 34 13.29 -10.25 0.09
C ILE A 34 13.41 -11.72 -0.28
N LEU A 35 12.89 -12.11 -1.45
CA LEU A 35 12.94 -13.49 -1.93
C LEU A 35 14.33 -13.90 -2.45
N GLY A 36 15.15 -12.93 -2.86
CA GLY A 36 16.49 -13.16 -3.40
C GLY A 36 17.53 -13.58 -2.36
N GLY A 37 17.23 -13.49 -1.06
CA GLY A 37 18.04 -14.08 0.01
C GLY A 37 19.42 -13.43 0.25
N ASN A 38 19.72 -12.29 -0.38
CA ASN A 38 20.92 -11.53 -0.04
C ASN A 38 20.69 -10.74 1.25
N HIS A 39 21.05 -11.35 2.37
CA HIS A 39 20.75 -10.85 3.71
C HIS A 39 21.67 -9.70 4.19
N ALA A 40 22.75 -9.39 3.46
CA ALA A 40 23.77 -8.44 3.92
C ALA A 40 23.49 -6.97 3.57
N ARG A 41 23.07 -6.66 2.33
CA ARG A 41 22.79 -5.30 1.85
C ARG A 41 21.69 -5.33 0.78
N PHE A 42 20.94 -4.24 0.68
CA PHE A 42 19.98 -4.05 -0.41
C PHE A 42 20.73 -4.01 -1.74
N SER A 43 20.20 -4.66 -2.78
CA SER A 43 20.77 -4.59 -4.12
C SER A 43 20.81 -3.15 -4.63
N ASP A 44 21.91 -2.77 -5.30
CA ASP A 44 22.01 -1.49 -6.01
C ASP A 44 20.80 -1.26 -6.92
N LEU A 45 20.30 -2.32 -7.59
CA LEU A 45 19.12 -2.25 -8.44
C LEU A 45 17.88 -1.78 -7.66
N TYR A 46 17.66 -2.33 -6.47
CA TYR A 46 16.53 -1.95 -5.62
C TYR A 46 16.65 -0.48 -5.20
N LEU A 47 17.84 -0.04 -4.80
CA LEU A 47 18.10 1.34 -4.40
C LEU A 47 17.85 2.33 -5.55
N HIS A 48 18.32 2.01 -6.76
CA HIS A 48 18.05 2.79 -7.97
C HIS A 48 16.56 2.85 -8.30
N VAL A 49 15.85 1.72 -8.25
CA VAL A 49 14.40 1.68 -8.48
C VAL A 49 13.67 2.52 -7.45
N GLN A 50 14.03 2.40 -6.17
CA GLN A 50 13.43 3.18 -5.10
C GLN A 50 13.69 4.67 -5.27
N LEU A 51 14.90 5.08 -5.68
CA LEU A 51 15.23 6.47 -5.97
C LEU A 51 14.36 7.03 -7.09
N ILE A 52 14.22 6.31 -8.20
CA ILE A 52 13.41 6.72 -9.35
C ILE A 52 11.94 6.88 -8.93
N VAL A 53 11.36 5.89 -8.25
CA VAL A 53 9.96 5.92 -7.82
C VAL A 53 9.71 7.03 -6.79
N CYS A 54 10.58 7.20 -5.81
CA CYS A 54 10.50 8.30 -4.85
C CYS A 54 10.64 9.67 -5.52
N SER A 55 11.47 9.79 -6.54
CA SER A 55 11.61 11.03 -7.33
C SER A 55 10.33 11.34 -8.11
N LEU A 56 9.68 10.32 -8.68
CA LEU A 56 8.35 10.48 -9.31
C LEU A 56 7.30 10.93 -8.30
N PHE A 57 7.30 10.34 -7.11
CA PHE A 57 6.41 10.72 -6.00
C PHE A 57 6.64 12.15 -5.55
N LEU A 58 7.90 12.57 -5.41
CA LEU A 58 8.25 13.94 -5.06
C LEU A 58 7.80 14.91 -6.16
N ALA A 59 8.06 14.60 -7.43
CA ALA A 59 7.64 15.41 -8.57
C ALA A 59 6.10 15.59 -8.60
N ASP A 60 5.32 14.52 -8.39
CA ASP A 60 3.86 14.61 -8.28
C ASP A 60 3.43 15.53 -7.13
N PHE A 61 4.10 15.46 -5.97
CA PHE A 61 3.82 16.37 -4.86
C PHE A 61 4.09 17.82 -5.24
N VAL A 62 5.23 18.11 -5.88
CA VAL A 62 5.60 19.47 -6.30
C VAL A 62 4.61 20.02 -7.34
N VAL A 63 4.22 19.22 -8.34
CA VAL A 63 3.22 19.62 -9.35
C VAL A 63 1.88 19.96 -8.69
N ARG A 64 1.40 19.13 -7.76
CA ARG A 64 0.15 19.38 -7.03
C ARG A 64 0.25 20.60 -6.12
N TRP A 65 1.41 20.82 -5.50
CA TRP A 65 1.66 21.96 -4.63
C TRP A 65 1.69 23.28 -5.41
N MET A 66 2.36 23.32 -6.56
CA MET A 66 2.40 24.50 -7.44
C MET A 66 1.01 24.84 -8.02
N ALA A 67 0.20 23.82 -8.29
CA ALA A 67 -1.17 23.98 -8.79
C ALA A 67 -2.20 24.34 -7.70
N ALA A 68 -1.81 24.43 -6.43
CA ALA A 68 -2.72 24.76 -5.33
C ALA A 68 -2.88 26.29 -5.18
N GLU A 69 -4.13 26.75 -5.05
CA GLU A 69 -4.45 28.17 -4.86
C GLU A 69 -3.91 28.74 -3.54
N ARG A 70 -3.67 27.89 -2.54
CA ARG A 70 -3.17 28.26 -1.21
C ARG A 70 -2.02 27.36 -0.78
N ARG A 71 -0.81 27.69 -1.26
CA ARG A 71 0.42 26.89 -1.14
C ARG A 71 0.77 26.49 0.31
N GLY A 72 0.66 27.41 1.27
CA GLY A 72 1.02 27.14 2.67
C GLY A 72 0.09 26.13 3.37
N ARG A 73 -1.23 26.29 3.19
CA ARG A 73 -2.22 25.34 3.73
C ARG A 73 -2.14 23.97 3.05
N PHE A 74 -1.83 23.94 1.75
CA PHE A 74 -1.63 22.69 1.03
C PHE A 74 -0.44 21.91 1.61
N PHE A 75 0.69 22.59 1.83
CA PHE A 75 1.90 22.00 2.39
C PHE A 75 1.67 21.43 3.80
N ALA A 76 1.08 22.22 4.72
CA ALA A 76 0.80 21.77 6.07
C ALA A 76 -0.09 20.51 6.11
N ARG A 77 -1.06 20.39 5.19
CA ARG A 77 -1.96 19.24 5.12
C ARG A 77 -1.32 18.00 4.48
N HIS A 78 -0.33 18.19 3.60
CA HIS A 78 0.28 17.09 2.84
C HIS A 78 1.74 16.82 3.21
N CYS A 79 2.25 17.41 4.29
CA CYS A 79 3.62 17.22 4.76
C CYS A 79 3.95 15.73 5.00
N LEU A 80 2.98 14.95 5.49
CA LEU A 80 3.14 13.49 5.64
C LEU A 80 3.43 12.78 4.30
N PHE A 81 2.78 13.21 3.21
CA PHE A 81 3.07 12.65 1.89
C PHE A 81 4.47 12.98 1.41
N LEU A 82 4.98 14.16 1.74
CA LEU A 82 6.34 14.56 1.42
C LEU A 82 7.33 13.66 2.15
N ILE A 83 7.19 13.52 3.48
CA ILE A 83 8.04 12.69 4.33
C ILE A 83 8.09 11.25 3.83
N ILE A 84 6.93 10.63 3.59
CA ILE A 84 6.81 9.23 3.14
C ILE A 84 7.47 8.98 1.77
N SER A 85 7.70 10.04 0.98
CA SER A 85 8.22 9.94 -0.39
C SER A 85 9.71 10.19 -0.51
N ILE A 86 10.39 10.47 0.61
CA ILE A 86 11.83 10.69 0.60
C ILE A 86 12.52 9.32 0.43
N PRO A 87 13.50 9.19 -0.48
CA PRO A 87 14.28 7.98 -0.65
C PRO A 87 15.31 7.83 0.48
N TYR A 88 14.84 7.61 1.71
CA TYR A 88 15.68 7.54 2.90
C TYR A 88 16.81 6.50 2.80
N LEU A 89 16.53 5.32 2.23
CA LEU A 89 17.56 4.28 2.05
C LEU A 89 18.74 4.76 1.19
N ASN A 90 18.45 5.50 0.11
CA ASN A 90 19.50 6.07 -0.74
C ASN A 90 20.27 7.19 -0.03
N LEU A 91 19.58 8.00 0.78
CA LEU A 91 20.23 9.07 1.55
C LEU A 91 21.20 8.50 2.61
N ILE A 92 20.82 7.40 3.25
CA ILE A 92 21.62 6.74 4.28
C ILE A 92 22.81 6.01 3.65
N GLU A 93 22.61 5.36 2.51
CA GLU A 93 23.72 4.77 1.74
C GLU A 93 24.75 5.82 1.35
N TRP A 94 24.30 6.99 0.87
CA TRP A 94 25.20 8.08 0.51
C TRP A 94 25.92 8.70 1.72
N SER A 95 25.28 8.72 2.89
CA SER A 95 25.91 9.22 4.11
C SER A 95 26.89 8.23 4.76
N GLY A 96 26.94 6.98 4.27
CA GLY A 96 27.84 5.94 4.79
C GLY A 96 27.45 5.42 6.18
N ILE A 97 26.23 5.69 6.65
CA ILE A 97 25.75 5.21 7.94
C ILE A 97 25.32 3.74 7.80
N GLU A 98 25.97 2.84 8.54
CA GLU A 98 25.55 1.45 8.61
C GLU A 98 24.31 1.32 9.50
N LEU A 99 23.16 1.05 8.89
CA LEU A 99 21.91 0.75 9.59
C LEU A 99 21.70 -0.76 9.71
N PRO A 100 21.12 -1.23 10.84
CA PRO A 100 20.65 -2.60 10.92
C PRO A 100 19.57 -2.85 9.87
N ARG A 101 19.63 -4.04 9.25
CA ARG A 101 18.71 -4.52 8.19
C ARG A 101 17.25 -4.33 8.57
N GLU A 102 16.89 -4.63 9.82
CA GLU A 102 15.53 -4.47 10.35
C GLU A 102 15.02 -3.03 10.16
N ALA A 103 15.79 -2.04 10.62
CA ALA A 103 15.44 -0.63 10.46
C ALA A 103 15.39 -0.23 8.98
N ALA A 104 16.36 -0.68 8.18
CA ALA A 104 16.40 -0.38 6.75
C ALA A 104 15.18 -0.96 6.00
N MET A 105 14.72 -2.15 6.35
CA MET A 105 13.51 -2.76 5.82
C MET A 105 12.26 -1.92 6.15
N LEU A 106 12.09 -1.48 7.40
CA LEU A 106 10.96 -0.61 7.78
C LEU A 106 10.98 0.74 7.04
N ILE A 107 12.16 1.29 6.82
CA ILE A 107 12.35 2.51 6.03
C ILE A 107 12.00 2.26 4.55
N GLY A 108 12.37 1.10 4.00
CA GLY A 108 12.01 0.66 2.65
C GLY A 108 10.50 0.47 2.45
N LEU A 109 9.75 0.14 3.51
CA LEU A 109 8.29 0.06 3.48
C LEU A 109 7.61 1.43 3.40
N MET A 110 8.28 2.53 3.80
CA MET A 110 7.63 3.84 3.87
C MET A 110 7.03 4.26 2.52
N PRO A 111 7.77 4.27 1.38
CA PRO A 111 7.18 4.69 0.12
C PRO A 111 6.07 3.74 -0.38
N LEU A 112 5.99 2.49 0.10
CA LEU A 112 4.87 1.58 -0.17
C LEU A 112 3.58 2.01 0.55
N VAL A 113 3.66 2.71 1.68
CA VAL A 113 2.47 3.34 2.31
C VAL A 113 1.81 4.32 1.33
N ARG A 114 2.60 5.00 0.50
CA ARG A 114 2.08 5.89 -0.55
C ARG A 114 1.35 5.14 -1.66
N LEU A 115 1.70 3.88 -1.96
CA LEU A 115 0.95 3.04 -2.89
C LEU A 115 -0.49 2.84 -2.39
N PHE A 116 -0.70 2.50 -1.12
CA PHE A 116 -2.04 2.33 -0.55
C PHE A 116 -2.86 3.63 -0.60
N LEU A 117 -2.23 4.77 -0.27
CA LEU A 117 -2.89 6.07 -0.29
C LEU A 117 -3.22 6.55 -1.72
N ALA A 118 -2.31 6.34 -2.68
CA ALA A 118 -2.53 6.66 -4.08
C ALA A 118 -3.64 5.80 -4.68
N PHE A 119 -3.70 4.52 -4.31
CA PHE A 119 -4.71 3.59 -4.76
C PHE A 119 -6.11 4.04 -4.32
N TYR A 120 -6.29 4.41 -3.04
CA TYR A 120 -7.54 4.98 -2.51
C TYR A 120 -8.04 6.18 -3.35
N ILE A 121 -7.12 7.04 -3.82
CA ILE A 121 -7.47 8.16 -4.68
C ILE A 121 -7.94 7.65 -6.05
N VAL A 122 -7.23 6.74 -6.73
CA VAL A 122 -7.60 6.25 -8.07
C VAL A 122 -8.98 5.58 -8.09
N ILE A 123 -9.31 4.81 -7.06
CA ILE A 123 -10.62 4.19 -6.87
C ILE A 123 -11.75 5.21 -6.87
N ARG A 124 -11.53 6.34 -6.20
CA ARG A 124 -12.51 7.43 -6.09
C ARG A 124 -12.78 8.10 -7.45
N TRP A 125 -11.93 7.89 -8.46
CA TRP A 125 -11.96 8.59 -9.75
C TRP A 125 -12.59 7.78 -10.89
N LEU A 126 -12.63 6.44 -10.80
CA LEU A 126 -13.38 5.63 -11.75
C LEU A 126 -14.89 5.90 -11.53
N ALA A 127 -15.59 6.52 -12.47
CA ALA A 127 -17.02 6.91 -12.38
C ALA A 127 -17.97 5.86 -13.00
N GLY A 128 -19.20 5.70 -12.49
CA GLY A 128 -20.10 4.55 -12.77
C GLY A 128 -20.88 4.10 -11.52
N ASP A 129 -20.55 2.95 -10.92
CA ASP A 129 -21.20 2.48 -9.67
C ASP A 129 -20.37 2.72 -8.40
N ARG A 130 -20.99 3.27 -7.36
CA ARG A 130 -20.33 3.59 -6.08
C ARG A 130 -19.91 2.32 -5.33
N VAL A 131 -20.75 1.28 -5.35
CA VAL A 131 -20.61 0.10 -4.48
C VAL A 131 -19.63 -0.93 -5.07
N ARG A 132 -19.78 -1.27 -6.36
CA ARG A 132 -18.85 -2.18 -7.09
C ARG A 132 -17.40 -1.70 -7.03
N LYS A 133 -17.17 -0.39 -7.06
CA LYS A 133 -15.82 0.19 -6.99
C LYS A 133 -15.25 0.23 -5.60
N LEU A 134 -16.07 0.56 -4.59
CA LEU A 134 -15.67 0.45 -3.20
C LEU A 134 -15.30 -0.99 -2.86
N LEU A 135 -15.99 -1.97 -3.44
CA LEU A 135 -15.64 -3.38 -3.28
C LEU A 135 -14.34 -3.75 -4.00
N ALA A 136 -14.20 -3.44 -5.30
CA ALA A 136 -12.98 -3.77 -6.05
C ALA A 136 -11.73 -3.13 -5.43
N ALA A 137 -11.89 -1.89 -4.97
CA ALA A 137 -10.92 -1.15 -4.19
C ALA A 137 -10.51 -1.84 -2.90
N TYR A 138 -11.53 -2.28 -2.15
CA TYR A 138 -11.37 -2.99 -0.91
C TYR A 138 -10.60 -4.29 -1.13
N VAL A 139 -11.06 -5.14 -2.05
CA VAL A 139 -10.43 -6.43 -2.35
C VAL A 139 -8.97 -6.24 -2.71
N LEU A 140 -8.67 -5.26 -3.56
CA LEU A 140 -7.30 -5.00 -3.98
C LEU A 140 -6.44 -4.42 -2.84
N THR A 141 -6.99 -3.54 -2.00
CA THR A 141 -6.28 -2.99 -0.82
C THR A 141 -5.96 -4.08 0.19
N VAL A 142 -6.93 -4.96 0.48
CA VAL A 142 -6.73 -6.11 1.37
C VAL A 142 -5.71 -7.06 0.78
N ALA A 143 -5.80 -7.40 -0.51
CA ALA A 143 -4.84 -8.29 -1.15
C ALA A 143 -3.41 -7.72 -1.11
N LEU A 144 -3.23 -6.43 -1.43
CA LEU A 144 -1.93 -5.77 -1.35
C LEU A 144 -1.38 -5.73 0.07
N PHE A 145 -2.22 -5.40 1.06
CA PHE A 145 -1.79 -5.32 2.46
C PHE A 145 -1.45 -6.70 3.02
N THR A 146 -2.23 -7.71 2.66
CA THR A 146 -1.98 -9.12 3.01
C THR A 146 -0.67 -9.60 2.41
N TYR A 147 -0.43 -9.30 1.14
CA TYR A 147 0.83 -9.64 0.47
C TYR A 147 2.04 -8.92 1.08
N LEU A 148 1.90 -7.62 1.37
CA LEU A 148 2.95 -6.87 2.06
C LEU A 148 3.23 -7.45 3.44
N SER A 149 2.19 -7.81 4.18
CA SER A 149 2.31 -8.43 5.50
C SER A 149 3.02 -9.78 5.42
N ALA A 150 2.73 -10.58 4.39
CA ALA A 150 3.44 -11.84 4.13
C ALA A 150 4.94 -11.61 3.85
N LEU A 151 5.29 -10.60 3.04
CA LEU A 151 6.68 -10.24 2.76
C LEU A 151 7.43 -9.80 4.02
N VAL A 152 6.82 -8.93 4.83
CA VAL A 152 7.43 -8.44 6.08
C VAL A 152 7.55 -9.56 7.10
N PHE A 153 6.51 -10.38 7.25
CA PHE A 153 6.54 -11.53 8.13
C PHE A 153 7.65 -12.50 7.72
N TYR A 154 7.78 -12.79 6.42
CA TYR A 154 8.85 -13.64 5.92
C TYR A 154 10.25 -13.06 6.18
N ASP A 155 10.51 -11.79 5.87
CA ASP A 155 11.83 -11.18 6.07
C ASP A 155 12.28 -11.20 7.54
N TYR A 156 11.36 -11.01 8.48
CA TYR A 156 11.67 -10.97 9.91
C TYR A 156 11.66 -12.33 10.62
N GLU A 157 10.81 -13.25 10.18
CA GLU A 157 10.66 -14.56 10.83
C GLU A 157 11.52 -15.65 10.16
N ALA A 158 12.02 -15.42 8.94
CA ALA A 158 12.92 -16.35 8.26
C ALA A 158 14.20 -16.56 9.08
N GLY A 159 14.53 -17.83 9.32
CA GLY A 159 15.74 -18.22 10.07
C GLY A 159 15.59 -18.20 11.60
N VAL A 160 14.57 -17.54 12.15
CA VAL A 160 14.29 -17.53 13.61
C VAL A 160 13.05 -18.32 13.98
N ASN A 161 12.09 -18.47 13.06
CA ASN A 161 10.85 -19.21 13.29
C ASN A 161 10.94 -20.61 12.67
N PRO A 162 10.99 -21.68 13.48
CA PRO A 162 11.13 -23.05 12.98
C PRO A 162 9.90 -23.55 12.21
N ARG A 163 8.75 -22.88 12.35
CA ARG A 163 7.49 -23.22 11.65
C ARG A 163 7.35 -22.52 10.29
N LEU A 164 8.28 -21.65 9.94
CA LEU A 164 8.30 -20.93 8.68
C LEU A 164 9.39 -21.51 7.78
N HIS A 165 9.02 -22.36 6.81
CA HIS A 165 9.97 -23.04 5.93
C HIS A 165 10.21 -22.29 4.61
N GLY A 166 9.25 -21.46 4.19
CA GLY A 166 9.37 -20.67 2.97
C GLY A 166 8.36 -19.55 2.87
N PHE A 167 8.44 -18.79 1.77
CA PHE A 167 7.52 -17.68 1.53
C PHE A 167 6.07 -18.13 1.35
N GLY A 168 5.83 -19.35 0.85
CA GLY A 168 4.49 -19.93 0.74
C GLY A 168 3.77 -20.00 2.10
N ASP A 169 4.51 -20.35 3.16
CA ASP A 169 4.00 -20.42 4.52
C ASP A 169 3.63 -19.04 5.05
N ALA A 170 4.42 -18.00 4.70
CA ALA A 170 4.12 -16.62 5.07
C ALA A 170 2.87 -16.09 4.35
N VAL A 171 2.68 -16.46 3.07
CA VAL A 171 1.47 -16.12 2.30
C VAL A 171 0.25 -16.82 2.90
N TRP A 172 0.37 -18.11 3.23
CA TRP A 172 -0.67 -18.86 3.93
C TRP A 172 -1.02 -18.20 5.27
N TRP A 173 0.00 -17.92 6.09
CA TRP A 173 -0.16 -17.23 7.35
C TRP A 173 -0.92 -15.91 7.20
N ALA A 174 -0.56 -15.08 6.22
CA ALA A 174 -1.19 -13.79 6.01
C ALA A 174 -2.69 -13.93 5.62
N TRP A 175 -3.02 -14.85 4.71
CA TRP A 175 -4.41 -15.08 4.29
C TRP A 175 -5.29 -15.64 5.42
N MET A 176 -4.75 -16.51 6.25
CA MET A 176 -5.45 -17.05 7.41
C MET A 176 -5.66 -15.98 8.50
N ASN A 177 -4.69 -15.08 8.70
CA ASN A 177 -4.81 -13.99 9.66
C ASN A 177 -5.76 -12.88 9.20
N VAL A 178 -5.70 -12.47 7.93
CA VAL A 178 -6.60 -11.41 7.42
C VAL A 178 -8.07 -11.82 7.45
N THR A 179 -8.35 -13.12 7.30
CA THR A 179 -9.70 -13.69 7.41
C THR A 179 -10.10 -13.99 8.85
N THR A 180 -9.21 -13.73 9.83
CA THR A 180 -9.40 -14.02 11.26
C THR A 180 -9.56 -15.49 11.63
N VAL A 181 -9.31 -16.41 10.70
CA VAL A 181 -9.29 -17.86 10.98
C VAL A 181 -8.07 -18.22 11.83
N GLY A 182 -6.95 -17.52 11.60
CA GLY A 182 -5.68 -17.76 12.27
C GLY A 182 -4.88 -18.89 11.64
N ALA A 183 -3.56 -18.84 11.76
CA ALA A 183 -2.64 -19.84 11.26
C ALA A 183 -1.93 -20.56 12.40
N GLU A 184 -1.43 -21.77 12.15
CA GLU A 184 -0.62 -22.53 13.12
C GLU A 184 0.79 -21.92 13.35
N ILE A 185 1.18 -20.93 12.54
CA ILE A 185 2.46 -20.24 12.63
C ILE A 185 2.31 -19.00 13.50
N PHE A 186 2.96 -19.01 14.66
CA PHE A 186 2.97 -17.88 15.59
C PHE A 186 4.24 -17.04 15.42
N PRO A 187 4.14 -15.70 15.41
CA PRO A 187 5.30 -14.82 15.33
C PRO A 187 6.20 -14.93 16.57
N VAL A 188 7.50 -14.94 16.36
CA VAL A 188 8.49 -14.84 17.45
C VAL A 188 9.00 -13.41 17.62
N THR A 189 9.12 -12.67 16.51
CA THR A 189 9.65 -11.31 16.46
C THR A 189 8.64 -10.25 16.87
N THR A 190 9.13 -9.10 17.34
CA THR A 190 8.29 -7.94 17.68
C THR A 190 7.52 -7.45 16.46
N VAL A 191 8.18 -7.36 15.29
CA VAL A 191 7.54 -6.91 14.04
C VAL A 191 6.48 -7.92 13.59
N GLY A 192 6.79 -9.22 13.59
CA GLY A 192 5.80 -10.27 13.28
C GLY A 192 4.57 -10.21 14.18
N LYS A 193 4.75 -9.95 15.49
CA LYS A 193 3.64 -9.77 16.45
C LYS A 193 2.79 -8.55 16.13
N VAL A 194 3.39 -7.43 15.76
CA VAL A 194 2.66 -6.22 15.33
C VAL A 194 1.78 -6.54 14.11
N PHE A 195 2.34 -7.18 13.08
CA PHE A 195 1.58 -7.55 11.89
C PHE A 195 0.48 -8.58 12.17
N SER A 196 0.68 -9.47 13.16
CA SER A 196 -0.34 -10.43 13.62
C SER A 196 -1.56 -9.77 14.26
N VAL A 197 -1.42 -8.54 14.77
CA VAL A 197 -2.55 -7.77 15.29
C VAL A 197 -3.16 -6.88 14.20
N LEU A 198 -2.33 -6.22 13.41
CA LEU A 198 -2.78 -5.28 12.37
C LEU A 198 -3.57 -5.98 11.25
N LEU A 199 -3.13 -7.17 10.83
CA LEU A 199 -3.70 -7.84 9.67
C LEU A 199 -5.14 -8.35 9.92
N PRO A 200 -5.45 -9.06 11.01
CA PRO A 200 -6.84 -9.40 11.37
C PRO A 200 -7.70 -8.16 11.62
N SER A 201 -7.14 -7.12 12.26
CA SER A 201 -7.86 -5.86 12.51
C SER A 201 -8.30 -5.18 11.21
N LEU A 202 -7.42 -5.17 10.21
CA LEU A 202 -7.73 -4.65 8.89
C LEU A 202 -8.80 -5.49 8.19
N GLY A 203 -8.70 -6.81 8.26
CA GLY A 203 -9.72 -7.73 7.74
C GLY A 203 -11.11 -7.48 8.33
N MET A 204 -11.21 -7.42 9.66
CA MET A 204 -12.47 -7.15 10.37
C MET A 204 -13.05 -5.76 10.08
N LEU A 205 -12.21 -4.72 10.02
CA LEU A 205 -12.66 -3.35 9.74
C LEU A 205 -13.36 -3.26 8.39
N PHE A 206 -12.90 -4.03 7.41
CA PHE A 206 -13.40 -3.95 6.05
C PHE A 206 -14.43 -5.04 5.68
N PHE A 207 -14.53 -6.12 6.45
CA PHE A 207 -15.54 -7.18 6.23
C PHE A 207 -16.99 -6.64 6.08
N PRO A 208 -17.45 -5.62 6.83
CA PRO A 208 -18.78 -5.06 6.65
C PRO A 208 -19.06 -4.51 5.25
N ILE A 209 -18.04 -3.97 4.56
CA ILE A 209 -18.20 -3.43 3.20
C ILE A 209 -18.60 -4.56 2.24
N PHE A 210 -17.97 -5.72 2.35
CA PHE A 210 -18.34 -6.89 1.55
C PHE A 210 -19.78 -7.35 1.84
N THR A 211 -20.15 -7.46 3.12
CA THR A 211 -21.51 -7.84 3.51
C THR A 211 -22.56 -6.87 2.97
N THR A 212 -22.33 -5.56 3.08
CA THR A 212 -23.25 -4.55 2.54
C THR A 212 -23.37 -4.61 1.01
N TYR A 213 -22.28 -4.90 0.30
CA TYR A 213 -22.29 -5.11 -1.14
C TYR A 213 -23.18 -6.29 -1.53
N VAL A 214 -22.96 -7.46 -0.90
CA VAL A 214 -23.75 -8.67 -1.17
C VAL A 214 -25.22 -8.40 -0.87
N LEU A 215 -25.52 -7.78 0.29
CA LEU A 215 -26.90 -7.46 0.64
C LEU A 215 -27.56 -6.53 -0.39
N GLN A 216 -26.86 -5.53 -0.92
CA GLN A 216 -27.42 -4.63 -1.93
C GLN A 216 -27.67 -5.29 -3.28
N GLU A 217 -26.81 -6.22 -3.69
CA GLU A 217 -26.98 -6.93 -4.96
C GLU A 217 -28.14 -7.95 -4.89
N TYR A 218 -28.35 -8.58 -3.74
CA TYR A 218 -29.39 -9.60 -3.54
C TYR A 218 -30.66 -9.09 -2.85
N ALA A 219 -30.69 -7.85 -2.35
CA ALA A 219 -31.90 -7.28 -1.77
C ALA A 219 -32.98 -7.13 -2.86
N PRO A 220 -34.22 -7.60 -2.59
CA PRO A 220 -35.30 -7.44 -3.55
C PRO A 220 -35.52 -5.95 -3.81
N ARG A 221 -35.53 -5.55 -5.10
CA ARG A 221 -35.93 -4.18 -5.48
C ARG A 221 -37.34 -3.96 -4.96
N LYS A 222 -37.51 -3.06 -4.00
CA LYS A 222 -38.84 -2.63 -3.52
C LYS A 222 -39.61 -2.13 -4.74
N LYS A 223 -40.62 -2.88 -5.18
CA LYS A 223 -41.55 -2.41 -6.20
C LYS A 223 -42.29 -1.22 -5.59
N GLU A 224 -42.16 -0.09 -6.26
CA GLU A 224 -42.77 1.19 -5.90
C GLU A 224 -44.28 1.16 -6.27
N SER A 225 -45.04 0.17 -5.73
CA SER A 225 -46.46 -0.03 -6.08
C SER A 225 -47.46 0.18 -4.94
N ASP A 226 -47.07 0.72 -3.79
CA ASP A 226 -47.98 1.03 -2.66
C ASP A 226 -48.06 2.54 -2.36
N ARG A 227 -48.02 3.37 -3.40
CA ARG A 227 -48.44 4.78 -3.37
C ARG A 227 -49.35 5.07 -4.55
N GLN A 228 -50.54 4.47 -4.54
CA GLN A 228 -51.71 4.99 -5.23
C GLN A 228 -52.87 5.00 -4.24
#